data_AF-A0A1J8P3L8-F1
#
_entry.id   AF-A0A1J8P3L8-F1
#
_cell.length_a   1.000
_cell.length_b   1.000
_cell.length_c   1.000
_cell.angle_alpha   90.00
_cell.angle_beta   90.00
_cell.angle_gamma   90.00
#
_symmetry.space_group_name_H-M   'P 1'
#
loop_
_entity.id
_entity.type
_entity.pdbx_description
1 polymer ?
#
loop_
_entity_poly.entity_id
_entity_poly.type
_entity_poly.pdbx_seq_one_letter_code
_entity_poly.pdbx_strand_id
1 'polypeptide(L)'
;MGNGQLGVGFSLGGLSAIHRCAKTIATDGVKGGVNYGNNDKYCLNGQRLIAISGTDGQSSSEYRTEMNSFSKIKYNGNYWTVKTKSGQTFKYGNTQDSKIEAQGKSVVRLWAVNKIIDATGNAINYVYNENNANGEYTLSSINYANSSIGFTYEGRNDVSTSYQAGGKLRQTKRLSNIATYVDGNLVRDYNLAYQYSGTTLKRSQLQSIQECVNNKCLSKIRFNYNNNAKEEFKPYTKWGGNGGEIDLGRYKLADFNGDGLTDILSFEGRNFYVWKNSQITSKLRSITNGFNIKTTINYKPLTDPSVYTKGTNSNYPNIDTQNARQVVSSVVTDNAIGGQSTTTYKYGNAKINIK
;
A
#
# COMPACT_ATOMS: atom_id res chain seq x y z
N MET A 1 7.09 -3.00 0.95
CA MET A 1 5.78 -3.13 0.26
C MET A 1 4.72 -3.42 1.31
N GLY A 2 3.53 -2.84 1.20
CA GLY A 2 2.42 -3.16 2.11
C GLY A 2 1.92 -4.59 1.92
N ASN A 3 1.40 -5.21 2.99
CA ASN A 3 0.70 -6.48 2.92
C ASN A 3 -0.80 -6.21 3.03
N GLY A 4 -1.55 -6.38 1.94
CA GLY A 4 -2.97 -6.02 1.86
C GLY A 4 -3.90 -7.22 1.77
N GLN A 5 -5.18 -6.96 1.52
CA GLN A 5 -6.19 -7.99 1.25
C GLN A 5 -5.88 -8.84 0.00
N LEU A 6 -4.95 -8.41 -0.86
CA LEU A 6 -4.46 -9.14 -2.03
C LEU A 6 -3.03 -9.68 -1.85
N GLY A 7 -2.56 -9.77 -0.60
CA GLY A 7 -1.18 -10.17 -0.30
C GLY A 7 -0.17 -9.02 -0.43
N VAL A 8 1.11 -9.36 -0.42
CA VAL A 8 2.20 -8.36 -0.44
C VAL A 8 2.34 -7.74 -1.82
N GLY A 9 2.35 -6.40 -1.85
CA GLY A 9 2.59 -5.62 -3.06
C GLY A 9 1.36 -5.40 -3.95
N PHE A 10 0.20 -5.96 -3.56
CA PHE A 10 -1.06 -5.80 -4.27
C PHE A 10 -2.12 -5.15 -3.38
N SER A 11 -2.97 -4.33 -3.99
CA SER A 11 -4.11 -3.67 -3.35
C SER A 11 -5.26 -3.53 -4.34
N LEU A 12 -6.48 -3.47 -3.83
CA LEU A 12 -7.67 -3.18 -4.63
C LEU A 12 -7.76 -1.67 -4.83
N GLY A 13 -7.71 -1.21 -6.08
CA GLY A 13 -7.91 0.19 -6.43
C GLY A 13 -9.40 0.58 -6.48
N GLY A 14 -9.68 1.87 -6.66
CA GLY A 14 -11.05 2.38 -6.84
C GLY A 14 -11.86 2.56 -5.54
N LEU A 15 -11.25 2.28 -4.39
CA LEU A 15 -11.81 2.58 -3.08
C LEU A 15 -11.34 3.95 -2.58
N SER A 16 -12.19 4.62 -1.81
CA SER A 16 -11.88 5.92 -1.21
C SER A 16 -12.35 5.96 0.24
N ALA A 17 -11.60 6.68 1.08
CA ALA A 17 -11.97 6.87 2.48
C ALA A 17 -11.51 8.24 2.99
N ILE A 18 -12.25 8.75 3.96
CA ILE A 18 -11.79 9.81 4.86
C ILE A 18 -11.35 9.14 6.16
N HIS A 19 -10.19 9.49 6.67
CA HIS A 19 -9.69 8.93 7.92
C HIS A 19 -9.01 10.01 8.76
N ARG A 20 -8.83 9.72 10.04
CA ARG A 20 -8.04 10.56 10.93
C ARG A 20 -6.56 10.46 10.57
N CYS A 21 -5.85 11.57 10.55
CA CYS A 21 -4.42 11.65 10.24
C CYS A 21 -3.69 12.57 11.23
N ALA A 22 -2.37 12.42 11.28
CA ALA A 22 -1.51 13.17 12.17
C ALA A 22 -1.47 14.65 11.79
N LYS A 23 -1.26 15.51 12.80
CA LYS A 23 -0.86 16.90 12.61
C LYS A 23 0.57 16.95 12.09
N THR A 24 0.83 17.91 11.21
CA THR A 24 2.18 18.20 10.72
C THR A 24 2.63 19.57 11.21
N ILE A 25 3.93 19.76 11.39
CA ILE A 25 4.44 21.10 11.75
C ILE A 25 4.22 22.09 10.60
N ALA A 26 4.30 21.64 9.35
CA ALA A 26 4.13 22.50 8.18
C ALA A 26 2.72 23.11 8.10
N THR A 27 1.68 22.34 8.43
CA THR A 27 0.28 22.76 8.30
C THR A 27 -0.31 23.23 9.63
N ASP A 28 0.03 22.56 10.74
CA ASP A 28 -0.61 22.76 12.05
C ASP A 28 0.32 23.41 13.10
N GLY A 29 1.57 23.74 12.74
CA GLY A 29 2.58 24.34 13.63
C GLY A 29 3.17 23.39 14.68
N VAL A 30 2.55 22.22 14.89
CA VAL A 30 2.94 21.21 15.88
C VAL A 30 2.83 19.80 15.30
N LYS A 31 3.72 18.91 15.75
CA LYS A 31 3.60 17.47 15.45
C LYS A 31 2.64 16.83 16.44
N GLY A 32 1.71 16.00 15.95
CA GLY A 32 0.81 15.25 16.83
C GLY A 32 0.25 14.02 16.13
N GLY A 33 0.32 12.87 16.78
CA GLY A 33 -0.31 11.65 16.28
C GLY A 33 -1.84 11.71 16.39
N VAL A 34 -2.51 10.79 15.69
CA VAL A 34 -3.94 10.53 15.92
C VAL A 34 -4.09 10.02 17.35
N ASN A 35 -5.06 10.56 18.10
CA ASN A 35 -5.37 10.11 19.46
C ASN A 35 -6.85 9.72 19.66
N TYR A 36 -7.68 9.83 18.62
CA TYR A 36 -9.13 9.65 18.65
C TYR A 36 -9.86 10.66 19.54
N GLY A 37 -9.36 11.90 19.57
CA GLY A 37 -9.98 13.04 20.25
C GLY A 37 -10.45 14.13 19.27
N ASN A 38 -10.91 15.25 19.84
CA ASN A 38 -11.38 16.41 19.07
C ASN A 38 -10.24 17.18 18.38
N ASN A 39 -9.00 16.89 18.73
CA ASN A 39 -7.82 17.54 18.17
C ASN A 39 -7.28 16.84 16.92
N ASP A 40 -7.83 15.68 16.55
CA ASP A 40 -7.41 14.95 15.37
C ASP A 40 -7.73 15.69 14.10
N LYS A 41 -6.93 15.42 13.07
CA LYS A 41 -7.07 15.98 11.74
C LYS A 41 -7.61 14.94 10.78
N TYR A 42 -8.16 15.39 9.66
CA TYR A 42 -8.79 14.52 8.67
C TYR A 42 -8.04 14.55 7.35
N CYS A 43 -8.02 13.40 6.69
CA CYS A 43 -7.40 13.22 5.38
C CYS A 43 -8.35 12.44 4.46
N LEU A 44 -8.52 12.92 3.22
CA LEU A 44 -9.23 12.22 2.15
C LEU A 44 -8.19 11.50 1.29
N ASN A 45 -8.22 10.16 1.27
CA ASN A 45 -7.25 9.33 0.54
C ASN A 45 -5.78 9.71 0.86
N GLY A 46 -5.50 10.03 2.13
CA GLY A 46 -4.18 10.47 2.58
C GLY A 46 -3.88 11.97 2.37
N GLN A 47 -4.74 12.72 1.68
CA GLN A 47 -4.57 14.15 1.47
C GLN A 47 -5.25 14.97 2.58
N ARG A 48 -4.50 15.85 3.23
CA ARG A 48 -4.95 16.66 4.37
C ARG A 48 -6.18 17.53 4.03
N LEU A 49 -7.18 17.53 4.92
CA LEU A 49 -8.39 18.36 4.84
C LEU A 49 -8.30 19.59 5.74
N ILE A 50 -8.28 20.78 5.15
CA ILE A 50 -8.23 22.07 5.85
C ILE A 50 -9.65 22.60 6.01
N ALA A 51 -10.09 22.85 7.25
CA ALA A 51 -11.37 23.49 7.52
C ALA A 51 -11.33 24.94 7.03
N ILE A 52 -12.30 25.34 6.22
CA ILE A 52 -12.42 26.70 5.66
C ILE A 52 -13.63 27.45 6.21
N SER A 53 -14.58 26.75 6.83
CA SER A 53 -15.70 27.32 7.57
C SER A 53 -16.23 26.33 8.61
N GLY A 54 -16.82 26.85 9.69
CA GLY A 54 -17.20 26.06 10.85
C GLY A 54 -16.01 25.69 11.75
N THR A 55 -16.28 24.92 12.80
CA THR A 55 -15.27 24.48 13.77
C THR A 55 -14.74 23.10 13.38
N ASP A 56 -13.44 22.96 13.13
CA ASP A 56 -12.84 21.69 12.70
C ASP A 56 -13.30 20.48 13.54
N GLY A 57 -13.81 19.45 12.87
CA GLY A 57 -14.34 18.23 13.44
C GLY A 57 -15.79 18.33 13.92
N GLN A 58 -16.42 19.50 13.82
CA GLN A 58 -17.81 19.73 14.21
C GLN A 58 -18.75 19.67 13.01
N SER A 59 -20.01 19.35 13.29
CA SER A 59 -21.06 19.30 12.27
C SER A 59 -21.16 20.61 11.49
N SER A 60 -21.47 20.49 10.19
CA SER A 60 -21.57 21.57 9.22
C SER A 60 -20.26 22.25 8.81
N SER A 61 -19.10 21.79 9.29
CA SER A 61 -17.81 22.31 8.85
C SER A 61 -17.52 21.97 7.39
N GLU A 62 -17.02 22.95 6.65
CA GLU A 62 -16.58 22.76 5.26
C GLU A 62 -15.06 22.73 5.16
N TYR A 63 -14.58 21.91 4.23
CA TYR A 63 -13.16 21.62 4.05
C TYR A 63 -12.72 21.76 2.59
N ARG A 64 -11.42 21.92 2.40
CA ARG A 64 -10.71 21.72 1.14
C ARG A 64 -9.51 20.82 1.36
N THR A 65 -9.04 20.18 0.31
CA THR A 65 -7.75 19.50 0.34
C THR A 65 -6.61 20.51 0.34
N GLU A 66 -5.52 20.24 1.06
CA GLU A 66 -4.35 21.11 1.17
C GLU A 66 -3.76 21.48 -0.21
N MET A 67 -3.57 20.49 -1.08
CA MET A 67 -3.45 20.75 -2.53
C MET A 67 -4.86 20.79 -3.12
N ASN A 68 -5.33 21.98 -3.48
CA ASN A 68 -6.75 22.19 -3.79
C ASN A 68 -7.21 21.36 -5.00
N SER A 69 -8.15 20.45 -4.77
CA SER A 69 -8.79 19.61 -5.80
C SER A 69 -10.06 20.26 -6.39
N PHE A 70 -10.44 21.45 -5.91
CA PHE A 70 -11.70 22.14 -6.21
C PHE A 70 -12.95 21.36 -5.78
N SER A 71 -12.80 20.35 -4.92
CA SER A 71 -13.93 19.62 -4.34
C SER A 71 -14.51 20.38 -3.14
N LYS A 72 -15.85 20.41 -3.01
CA LYS A 72 -16.54 20.89 -1.81
C LYS A 72 -16.73 19.73 -0.84
N ILE A 73 -16.09 19.80 0.31
CA ILE A 73 -16.07 18.72 1.31
C ILE A 73 -16.81 19.23 2.55
N LYS A 74 -17.78 18.47 3.06
CA LYS A 74 -18.57 18.84 4.23
C LYS A 74 -18.63 17.69 5.22
N TYR A 75 -18.41 17.99 6.50
CA TYR A 75 -18.73 17.07 7.58
C TYR A 75 -20.13 17.35 8.12
N ASN A 76 -20.98 16.32 8.21
CA ASN A 76 -22.36 16.46 8.68
C ASN A 76 -22.53 16.03 10.15
N GLY A 77 -21.43 15.91 10.90
CA GLY A 77 -21.44 15.49 12.32
C GLY A 77 -21.33 13.98 12.54
N ASN A 78 -21.64 13.17 11.53
CA ASN A 78 -21.54 11.71 11.59
C ASN A 78 -20.93 11.10 10.31
N TYR A 79 -21.19 11.71 9.15
CA TYR A 79 -20.73 11.26 7.84
C TYR A 79 -20.23 12.44 7.01
N TRP A 80 -19.54 12.16 5.92
CA TRP A 80 -18.98 13.18 5.03
C TRP A 80 -19.65 13.18 3.67
N THR A 81 -19.73 14.37 3.07
CA THR A 81 -20.12 14.55 1.67
C THR A 81 -18.99 15.25 0.93
N VAL A 82 -18.59 14.72 -0.23
CA VAL A 82 -17.63 15.34 -1.13
C VAL A 82 -18.28 15.55 -2.49
N LYS A 83 -18.41 16.80 -2.92
CA LYS A 83 -18.85 17.15 -4.28
C LYS A 83 -17.64 17.55 -5.11
N THR A 84 -17.36 16.81 -6.17
CA THR A 84 -16.21 17.06 -7.05
C THR A 84 -16.50 18.19 -8.04
N LYS A 85 -15.45 18.74 -8.65
CA LYS A 85 -15.59 19.71 -9.76
C LYS A 85 -16.35 19.14 -10.96
N SER A 86 -16.30 17.82 -11.17
CA SER A 86 -17.02 17.11 -12.23
C SER A 86 -18.51 16.88 -11.92
N GLY A 87 -19.01 17.35 -10.77
CA GLY A 87 -20.42 17.24 -10.38
C GLY A 87 -20.79 15.94 -9.66
N GLN A 88 -19.85 15.00 -9.49
CA GLN A 88 -20.09 13.78 -8.72
C GLN A 88 -20.20 14.10 -7.22
N THR A 89 -21.05 13.35 -6.53
CA THR A 89 -21.23 13.44 -5.08
C THR A 89 -20.90 12.11 -4.42
N PHE A 90 -19.92 12.12 -3.54
CA PHE A 90 -19.48 10.98 -2.74
C PHE A 90 -20.02 11.13 -1.31
N LYS A 91 -20.53 10.04 -0.75
CA LYS A 91 -20.89 9.93 0.67
C LYS A 91 -19.96 8.92 1.34
N TYR A 92 -19.45 9.30 2.52
CA TYR A 92 -18.55 8.46 3.31
C TYR A 92 -19.10 8.23 4.71
N GLY A 93 -19.19 6.97 5.12
CA GLY A 93 -19.75 6.58 6.42
C GLY A 93 -21.21 6.96 6.63
N ASN A 94 -21.98 7.09 5.54
CA ASN A 94 -23.42 7.37 5.62
C ASN A 94 -24.26 6.09 5.83
N THR A 95 -23.62 4.94 6.00
CA THR A 95 -24.22 3.69 6.48
C THR A 95 -23.43 3.19 7.67
N GLN A 96 -24.00 2.29 8.47
CA GLN A 96 -23.31 1.81 9.67
C GLN A 96 -22.04 1.02 9.31
N ASP A 97 -22.10 0.17 8.28
CA ASP A 97 -21.00 -0.67 7.80
C ASP A 97 -19.84 0.10 7.13
N SER A 98 -20.01 1.40 6.89
CA SER A 98 -18.99 2.25 6.29
C SER A 98 -18.33 3.19 7.30
N LYS A 99 -18.60 3.02 8.59
CA LYS A 99 -18.02 3.81 9.69
C LYS A 99 -17.19 2.90 10.58
N ILE A 100 -15.92 2.76 10.24
CA ILE A 100 -15.03 1.88 10.99
C ILE A 100 -14.61 2.58 12.29
N GLU A 101 -15.03 2.07 13.44
CA GLU A 101 -14.58 2.57 14.74
C GLU A 101 -13.18 2.09 15.13
N ALA A 102 -12.54 2.87 16.01
CA ALA A 102 -11.33 2.42 16.68
C ALA A 102 -11.69 1.33 17.70
N GLN A 103 -11.09 0.15 17.59
CA GLN A 103 -11.36 -0.96 18.51
C GLN A 103 -11.17 -0.52 19.96
N GLY A 104 -12.16 -0.82 20.81
CA GLY A 104 -12.16 -0.42 22.22
C GLY A 104 -12.59 1.04 22.47
N LYS A 105 -13.07 1.76 21.44
CA LYS A 105 -13.61 3.13 21.54
C LYS A 105 -14.91 3.26 20.74
N SER A 106 -15.69 4.30 21.02
CA SER A 106 -16.89 4.68 20.23
C SER A 106 -16.59 5.67 19.10
N VAL A 107 -15.32 6.02 18.89
CA VAL A 107 -14.89 7.03 17.93
C VAL A 107 -14.59 6.41 16.58
N VAL A 108 -15.20 6.94 15.52
CA VAL A 108 -14.93 6.53 14.13
C VAL A 108 -13.50 6.90 13.74
N ARG A 109 -12.71 5.91 13.29
CA ARG A 109 -11.33 6.09 12.80
C ARG A 109 -11.27 6.33 11.30
N LEU A 110 -12.23 5.75 10.55
CA LEU A 110 -12.26 5.76 9.09
C LEU A 110 -13.71 5.72 8.60
N TRP A 111 -14.04 6.61 7.66
CA TRP A 111 -15.30 6.65 6.93
C TRP A 111 -15.02 6.17 5.49
N ALA A 112 -15.45 4.95 5.17
CA ALA A 112 -15.34 4.40 3.83
C ALA A 112 -16.40 5.00 2.91
N VAL A 113 -16.12 5.13 1.61
CA VAL A 113 -17.13 5.57 0.63
C VAL A 113 -18.26 4.55 0.59
N ASN A 114 -19.49 4.97 0.80
CA ASN A 114 -20.65 4.06 0.75
C ASN A 114 -21.57 4.35 -0.44
N LYS A 115 -21.45 5.55 -1.04
CA LYS A 115 -22.24 5.93 -2.22
C LYS A 115 -21.51 6.96 -3.08
N ILE A 116 -21.54 6.76 -4.39
CA ILE A 116 -21.11 7.74 -5.40
C ILE A 116 -22.29 8.01 -6.30
N ILE A 117 -22.60 9.27 -6.54
CA ILE A 117 -23.68 9.72 -7.41
C ILE A 117 -23.05 10.58 -8.51
N ASP A 118 -23.36 10.30 -9.77
CA ASP A 118 -22.90 11.13 -10.88
C ASP A 118 -23.73 12.42 -11.03
N ALA A 119 -23.36 13.27 -11.99
CA ALA A 119 -24.04 14.55 -12.22
C ALA A 119 -25.49 14.39 -12.72
N THR A 120 -25.84 13.22 -13.27
CA THR A 120 -27.18 12.89 -13.79
C THR A 120 -28.05 12.13 -12.80
N GLY A 121 -27.50 11.74 -11.63
CA GLY A 121 -28.23 11.05 -10.57
C GLY A 121 -28.04 9.53 -10.54
N ASN A 122 -27.27 8.94 -11.45
CA ASN A 122 -26.95 7.51 -11.37
C ASN A 122 -26.04 7.26 -10.16
N ALA A 123 -26.24 6.13 -9.50
CA ALA A 123 -25.55 5.84 -8.25
C ALA A 123 -24.88 4.47 -8.23
N ILE A 124 -23.73 4.44 -7.57
CA ILE A 124 -22.99 3.24 -7.18
C ILE A 124 -22.99 3.19 -5.66
N ASN A 125 -23.40 2.07 -5.07
CA ASN A 125 -23.41 1.86 -3.62
C ASN A 125 -22.36 0.82 -3.24
N TYR A 126 -21.67 1.03 -2.12
CA TYR A 126 -20.62 0.15 -1.61
C TYR A 126 -21.07 -0.37 -0.25
N VAL A 127 -20.96 -1.67 -0.05
CA VAL A 127 -21.34 -2.38 1.17
C VAL A 127 -20.12 -3.10 1.71
N TYR A 128 -19.96 -3.07 3.03
CA TYR A 128 -18.80 -3.62 3.72
C TYR A 128 -19.22 -4.64 4.78
N ASN A 129 -18.27 -5.52 5.13
CA ASN A 129 -18.35 -6.33 6.33
C ASN A 129 -17.38 -5.74 7.36
N GLU A 130 -17.87 -5.44 8.55
CA GLU A 130 -17.06 -4.92 9.66
C GLU A 130 -16.77 -6.02 10.69
N ASN A 131 -15.60 -5.95 11.30
CA ASN A 131 -15.22 -6.75 12.45
C ASN A 131 -14.59 -5.85 13.51
N ASN A 132 -15.45 -5.27 14.35
CA ASN A 132 -15.06 -4.30 15.37
C ASN A 132 -14.13 -4.89 16.44
N ALA A 133 -14.24 -6.19 16.73
CA ALA A 133 -13.33 -6.87 17.66
C ALA A 133 -11.88 -6.89 17.15
N ASN A 134 -11.69 -6.88 15.83
CA ASN A 134 -10.39 -6.88 15.17
C ASN A 134 -10.01 -5.51 14.58
N GLY A 135 -10.91 -4.52 14.61
CA GLY A 135 -10.76 -3.26 13.88
C GLY A 135 -10.60 -3.44 12.36
N GLU A 136 -11.06 -4.58 11.83
CA GLU A 136 -10.93 -5.00 10.44
C GLU A 136 -12.22 -4.70 9.67
N TYR A 137 -12.12 -4.42 8.37
CA TYR A 137 -13.27 -4.35 7.48
C TYR A 137 -12.88 -4.81 6.07
N THR A 138 -13.86 -5.32 5.32
CA THR A 138 -13.69 -5.81 3.94
C THR A 138 -14.82 -5.30 3.07
N LEU A 139 -14.54 -4.90 1.82
CA LEU A 139 -15.59 -4.60 0.85
C LEU A 139 -16.37 -5.88 0.56
N SER A 140 -17.68 -5.87 0.75
CA SER A 140 -18.58 -7.01 0.56
C SER A 140 -19.19 -7.02 -0.83
N SER A 141 -19.79 -5.88 -1.24
CA SER A 141 -20.35 -5.73 -2.57
C SER A 141 -20.32 -4.29 -3.08
N ILE A 142 -20.38 -4.14 -4.41
CA ILE A 142 -20.65 -2.89 -5.11
C ILE A 142 -21.92 -3.09 -5.93
N ASN A 143 -22.90 -2.22 -5.77
CA ASN A 143 -24.23 -2.34 -6.39
C ASN A 143 -24.55 -1.10 -7.24
N TYR A 144 -24.94 -1.30 -8.49
CA TYR A 144 -25.26 -0.23 -9.43
C TYR A 144 -26.26 -0.71 -10.48
N ALA A 145 -27.30 0.09 -10.74
CA ALA A 145 -28.43 -0.31 -11.60
C ALA A 145 -28.95 -1.72 -11.22
N ASN A 146 -29.04 -2.63 -12.19
CA ASN A 146 -29.41 -4.04 -12.02
C ASN A 146 -28.20 -4.99 -11.86
N SER A 147 -27.01 -4.44 -11.65
CA SER A 147 -25.75 -5.18 -11.60
C SER A 147 -25.11 -5.10 -10.21
N SER A 148 -24.35 -6.13 -9.84
CA SER A 148 -23.58 -6.14 -8.62
C SER A 148 -22.23 -6.83 -8.78
N ILE A 149 -21.29 -6.47 -7.93
CA ILE A 149 -19.96 -7.10 -7.82
C ILE A 149 -19.83 -7.57 -6.38
N GLY A 150 -19.73 -8.88 -6.17
CA GLY A 150 -19.51 -9.52 -4.88
C GLY A 150 -18.03 -9.83 -4.65
N PHE A 151 -17.59 -9.72 -3.40
CA PHE A 151 -16.21 -9.97 -2.98
C PHE A 151 -16.20 -11.04 -1.88
N THR A 152 -15.52 -12.16 -2.13
CA THR A 152 -15.37 -13.25 -1.18
C THR A 152 -13.97 -13.27 -0.61
N TYR A 153 -13.86 -13.48 0.70
CA TYR A 153 -12.59 -13.50 1.41
C TYR A 153 -12.40 -14.81 2.16
N GLU A 154 -11.15 -15.24 2.24
CA GLU A 154 -10.70 -16.41 2.99
C GLU A 154 -9.76 -15.99 4.13
N GLY A 155 -9.52 -16.91 5.07
CA GLY A 155 -8.48 -16.73 6.10
C GLY A 155 -7.08 -16.71 5.48
N ARG A 156 -6.12 -16.13 6.21
CA ARG A 156 -4.71 -16.09 5.82
C ARG A 156 -3.81 -16.53 6.97
N ASN A 157 -2.63 -17.08 6.63
CA ASN A 157 -1.67 -17.57 7.62
C ASN A 157 -0.71 -16.48 8.12
N ASP A 158 -0.47 -15.43 7.34
CA ASP A 158 0.30 -14.25 7.74
C ASP A 158 -0.59 -13.14 8.30
N VAL A 159 -1.31 -13.44 9.39
CA VAL A 159 -2.11 -12.44 10.10
C VAL A 159 -1.20 -11.34 10.63
N SER A 160 -1.46 -10.09 10.26
CA SER A 160 -0.77 -8.93 10.82
C SER A 160 -1.64 -8.21 11.84
N THR A 161 -1.02 -7.74 12.92
CA THR A 161 -1.66 -6.91 13.95
C THR A 161 -0.86 -5.63 14.11
N SER A 162 -1.55 -4.50 14.17
CA SER A 162 -0.99 -3.18 14.44
C SER A 162 -1.89 -2.43 15.40
N TYR A 163 -1.41 -1.30 15.91
CA TYR A 163 -2.17 -0.45 16.82
C TYR A 163 -2.06 1.01 16.38
N GLN A 164 -3.14 1.75 16.56
CA GLN A 164 -3.15 3.20 16.41
C GLN A 164 -3.87 3.79 17.63
N ALA A 165 -3.20 4.64 18.41
CA ALA A 165 -3.77 5.28 19.60
C ALA A 165 -4.48 4.31 20.58
N GLY A 166 -3.89 3.12 20.76
CA GLY A 166 -4.42 2.03 21.60
C GLY A 166 -5.47 1.14 20.92
N GLY A 167 -6.06 1.56 19.80
CA GLY A 167 -7.01 0.74 19.04
C GLY A 167 -6.30 -0.34 18.23
N LYS A 168 -6.73 -1.60 18.39
CA LYS A 168 -6.20 -2.75 17.65
C LYS A 168 -6.71 -2.79 16.21
N LEU A 169 -5.80 -3.09 15.28
CA LEU A 169 -6.10 -3.30 13.86
C LEU A 169 -5.49 -4.63 13.43
N ARG A 170 -6.32 -5.55 12.94
CA ARG A 170 -5.87 -6.85 12.42
C ARG A 170 -6.25 -7.01 10.97
N GLN A 171 -5.45 -7.81 10.28
CA GLN A 171 -5.73 -8.24 8.93
C GLN A 171 -5.71 -9.77 8.93
N THR A 172 -6.90 -10.34 9.04
CA THR A 172 -7.13 -11.79 9.17
C THR A 172 -7.64 -12.41 7.87
N LYS A 173 -8.04 -11.56 6.91
CA LYS A 173 -8.62 -11.99 5.63
C LYS A 173 -7.80 -11.57 4.41
N ARG A 174 -7.98 -12.31 3.32
CA ARG A 174 -7.52 -11.98 1.97
C ARG A 174 -8.59 -12.35 0.94
N LEU A 175 -8.66 -11.63 -0.17
CA LEU A 175 -9.66 -11.78 -1.21
C LEU A 175 -9.41 -13.05 -2.02
N SER A 176 -10.37 -13.96 -2.10
CA SER A 176 -10.26 -15.22 -2.86
C SER A 176 -11.05 -15.20 -4.16
N ASN A 177 -12.18 -14.48 -4.21
CA ASN A 177 -13.02 -14.41 -5.41
C ASN A 177 -13.66 -13.02 -5.58
N ILE A 178 -13.82 -12.61 -6.83
CA ILE A 178 -14.66 -11.48 -7.23
C ILE A 178 -15.67 -12.00 -8.23
N ALA A 179 -16.96 -11.84 -7.95
CA ALA A 179 -18.04 -12.29 -8.82
C ALA A 179 -18.88 -11.12 -9.30
N THR A 180 -19.28 -11.13 -10.56
CA THR A 180 -20.12 -10.09 -11.17
C THR A 180 -21.46 -10.66 -11.57
N TYR A 181 -22.53 -9.93 -11.29
CA TYR A 181 -23.90 -10.35 -11.49
C TYR A 181 -24.68 -9.31 -12.27
N VAL A 182 -25.61 -9.76 -13.12
CA VAL A 182 -26.61 -8.95 -13.81
C VAL A 182 -27.97 -9.58 -13.59
N ASP A 183 -28.93 -8.80 -13.10
CA ASP A 183 -30.27 -9.29 -12.72
C ASP A 183 -30.21 -10.51 -11.77
N GLY A 184 -29.21 -10.51 -10.87
CA GLY A 184 -28.96 -11.60 -9.92
C GLY A 184 -28.25 -12.83 -10.50
N ASN A 185 -28.06 -12.92 -11.82
CA ASN A 185 -27.39 -14.04 -12.47
C ASN A 185 -25.88 -13.81 -12.55
N LEU A 186 -25.09 -14.83 -12.19
CA LEU A 186 -23.64 -14.78 -12.31
C LEU A 186 -23.25 -14.70 -13.79
N VAL A 187 -22.52 -13.66 -14.17
CA VAL A 187 -22.04 -13.48 -15.55
C VAL A 187 -20.54 -13.75 -15.71
N ARG A 188 -19.76 -13.53 -14.65
CA ARG A 188 -18.31 -13.72 -14.65
C ARG A 188 -17.76 -13.71 -13.23
N ASP A 189 -16.73 -14.50 -12.99
CA ASP A 189 -15.97 -14.46 -11.74
C ASP A 189 -14.45 -14.51 -11.97
N TYR A 190 -13.72 -14.04 -10.97
CA TYR A 190 -12.27 -13.98 -10.93
C TYR A 190 -11.79 -14.71 -9.68
N ASN A 191 -11.08 -15.83 -9.88
CA ASN A 191 -10.52 -16.65 -8.81
C ASN A 191 -9.07 -16.26 -8.54
N LEU A 192 -8.76 -15.91 -7.29
CA LEU A 192 -7.43 -15.49 -6.85
C LEU A 192 -6.78 -16.63 -6.04
N ALA A 193 -5.60 -17.07 -6.49
CA ALA A 193 -4.82 -18.07 -5.78
C ALA A 193 -3.55 -17.43 -5.20
N TYR A 194 -3.10 -17.96 -4.08
CA TYR A 194 -1.96 -17.43 -3.34
C TYR A 194 -0.94 -18.52 -3.04
N GLN A 195 0.32 -18.14 -3.03
CA GLN A 195 1.39 -18.92 -2.43
C GLN A 195 1.80 -18.30 -1.09
N TYR A 196 2.25 -19.14 -0.15
CA TYR A 196 2.75 -18.72 1.15
C TYR A 196 4.27 -18.88 1.19
N SER A 197 4.99 -17.78 1.03
CA SER A 197 6.43 -17.82 0.73
C SER A 197 7.23 -16.78 1.51
N GLY A 198 8.52 -17.05 1.68
CA GLY A 198 9.48 -16.26 2.47
C GLY A 198 10.44 -17.17 3.23
N THR A 199 11.66 -16.67 3.51
CA THR A 199 12.71 -17.42 4.21
C THR A 199 12.50 -17.39 5.72
N THR A 200 12.61 -16.21 6.34
CA THR A 200 12.40 -16.01 7.79
C THR A 200 10.96 -15.65 8.12
N LEU A 201 10.33 -14.89 7.23
CA LEU A 201 8.99 -14.36 7.44
C LEU A 201 8.13 -14.65 6.21
N LYS A 202 7.25 -15.63 6.34
CA LYS A 202 6.36 -16.03 5.25
C LYS A 202 5.21 -15.02 5.09
N ARG A 203 4.82 -14.80 3.85
CA ARG A 203 3.81 -13.84 3.43
C ARG A 203 2.95 -14.43 2.32
N SER A 204 1.69 -14.03 2.30
CA SER A 204 0.78 -14.32 1.18
C SER A 204 1.21 -13.51 -0.05
N GLN A 205 1.48 -14.21 -1.13
CA GLN A 205 1.80 -13.64 -2.44
C GLN A 205 0.76 -14.09 -3.44
N LEU A 206 0.15 -13.15 -4.15
CA LEU A 206 -0.82 -13.45 -5.20
C LEU A 206 -0.11 -14.26 -6.27
N GLN A 207 -0.51 -15.51 -6.48
CA GLN A 207 0.14 -16.43 -7.43
C GLN A 207 -0.57 -16.40 -8.78
N SER A 208 -1.90 -16.29 -8.79
CA SER A 208 -2.65 -16.17 -10.03
C SER A 208 -4.00 -15.52 -9.88
N ILE A 209 -4.49 -14.96 -10.98
CA ILE A 209 -5.89 -14.60 -11.18
C ILE A 209 -6.42 -15.41 -12.36
N GLN A 210 -7.60 -15.99 -12.22
CA GLN A 210 -8.27 -16.74 -13.29
C GLN A 210 -9.68 -16.20 -13.52
N GLU A 211 -9.95 -15.74 -14.74
CA GLU A 211 -11.29 -15.34 -15.17
C GLU A 211 -12.07 -16.57 -15.65
N CYS A 212 -13.33 -16.69 -15.21
CA CYS A 212 -14.24 -17.76 -15.58
C CYS A 212 -15.63 -17.20 -15.93
N VAL A 213 -16.30 -17.88 -16.86
CA VAL A 213 -17.70 -17.64 -17.26
C VAL A 213 -18.38 -19.00 -17.36
N ASN A 214 -19.48 -19.22 -16.65
CA ASN A 214 -20.21 -20.50 -16.63
C ASN A 214 -19.28 -21.71 -16.40
N ASN A 215 -18.39 -21.61 -15.41
CA ASN A 215 -17.35 -22.61 -15.07
C ASN A 215 -16.33 -22.93 -16.19
N LYS A 216 -16.34 -22.20 -17.31
CA LYS A 216 -15.30 -22.26 -18.33
C LYS A 216 -14.31 -21.14 -18.06
N CYS A 217 -13.05 -21.51 -17.88
CA CYS A 217 -12.04 -20.56 -17.43
C CYS A 217 -11.01 -20.27 -18.51
N LEU A 218 -10.60 -19.01 -18.58
CA LEU A 218 -9.41 -18.62 -19.33
C LEU A 218 -8.15 -19.16 -18.65
N SER A 219 -7.05 -19.09 -19.39
CA SER A 219 -5.73 -19.38 -18.84
C SER A 219 -5.37 -18.34 -17.76
N LYS A 220 -4.77 -18.83 -16.67
CA LYS A 220 -4.42 -18.03 -15.49
C LYS A 220 -3.41 -16.94 -15.85
N ILE A 221 -3.65 -15.72 -15.39
CA ILE A 221 -2.59 -14.72 -15.23
C ILE A 221 -1.75 -15.17 -14.04
N ARG A 222 -0.44 -15.35 -14.22
CA ARG A 222 0.48 -15.87 -13.20
C ARG A 222 1.46 -14.80 -12.75
N PHE A 223 1.72 -14.75 -11.46
CA PHE A 223 2.67 -13.83 -10.83
C PHE A 223 3.80 -14.66 -10.22
N ASN A 224 5.03 -14.38 -10.64
CA ASN A 224 6.21 -15.10 -10.23
C ASN A 224 7.10 -14.18 -9.40
N TYR A 225 7.64 -14.70 -8.30
CA TYR A 225 8.41 -13.94 -7.33
C TYR A 225 9.81 -14.53 -7.20
N ASN A 226 10.76 -13.68 -6.81
CA ASN A 226 12.09 -14.13 -6.40
C ASN A 226 12.01 -14.77 -5.01
N ASN A 227 11.63 -16.04 -4.96
CA ASN A 227 11.46 -16.80 -3.71
C ASN A 227 12.66 -17.69 -3.38
N ASN A 228 13.59 -17.83 -4.31
CA ASN A 228 14.75 -18.69 -4.20
C ASN A 228 15.99 -17.82 -4.10
N ALA A 229 16.53 -17.69 -2.89
CA ALA A 229 17.86 -18.19 -2.57
C ALA A 229 18.14 -17.97 -1.08
N LYS A 230 18.61 -19.02 -0.40
CA LYS A 230 19.45 -18.83 0.79
C LYS A 230 20.81 -18.39 0.28
N GLU A 231 20.95 -17.11 -0.03
CA GLU A 231 22.28 -16.54 -0.21
C GLU A 231 22.74 -16.08 1.17
N GLU A 232 23.86 -16.65 1.59
CA GLU A 232 24.55 -16.29 2.82
C GLU A 232 25.25 -14.93 2.66
N PHE A 233 25.81 -14.38 3.73
CA PHE A 233 26.69 -13.23 3.58
C PHE A 233 27.83 -13.59 2.63
N LYS A 234 28.11 -12.73 1.65
CA LYS A 234 29.30 -12.92 0.82
C LYS A 234 30.55 -12.83 1.70
N PRO A 235 31.64 -13.53 1.33
CA PRO A 235 32.94 -13.33 1.96
C PRO A 235 33.25 -11.83 2.06
N TYR A 236 33.79 -11.41 3.20
CA TYR A 236 34.03 -10.01 3.49
C TYR A 236 34.87 -9.34 2.39
N THR A 237 34.53 -8.10 2.05
CA THR A 237 35.43 -7.24 1.27
C THR A 237 36.38 -6.56 2.26
N LYS A 238 37.67 -6.65 1.97
CA LYS A 238 38.79 -6.41 2.88
C LYS A 238 39.50 -5.10 2.56
N TRP A 239 39.74 -4.24 3.55
CA TRP A 239 40.74 -3.17 3.47
C TRP A 239 41.84 -3.45 4.53
N GLY A 240 42.93 -4.15 4.13
CA GLY A 240 44.03 -4.61 5.02
C GLY A 240 43.96 -6.11 5.41
N GLY A 241 45.11 -6.77 5.72
CA GLY A 241 45.41 -8.23 5.93
C GLY A 241 44.38 -9.19 6.60
N ASN A 242 44.58 -10.52 6.47
CA ASN A 242 43.59 -11.62 6.69
C ASN A 242 42.68 -11.45 7.93
N GLY A 243 41.37 -11.72 7.77
CA GLY A 243 40.35 -11.52 8.81
C GLY A 243 40.14 -12.68 9.78
N GLY A 244 39.93 -12.33 11.04
CA GLY A 244 39.47 -13.19 12.14
C GLY A 244 37.96 -13.19 12.35
N GLU A 245 37.53 -13.94 13.38
CA GLU A 245 36.12 -14.18 13.73
C GLU A 245 35.35 -12.91 14.11
N ILE A 246 34.01 -12.93 13.94
CA ILE A 246 33.13 -11.85 14.38
C ILE A 246 33.11 -11.84 15.92
N ASP A 247 33.92 -10.97 16.53
CA ASP A 247 33.88 -10.74 17.97
C ASP A 247 32.54 -10.10 18.39
N LEU A 248 31.80 -10.80 19.25
CA LEU A 248 30.49 -10.39 19.76
C LEU A 248 30.65 -9.14 20.64
N GLY A 249 30.60 -7.97 20.00
CA GLY A 249 30.76 -6.67 20.66
C GLY A 249 31.45 -5.62 19.79
N ARG A 250 32.09 -6.04 18.68
CA ARG A 250 32.84 -5.15 17.78
C ARG A 250 32.25 -5.06 16.37
N TYR A 251 30.94 -5.27 16.23
CA TYR A 251 30.27 -5.13 14.94
C TYR A 251 29.28 -3.96 14.89
N LYS A 252 29.11 -3.41 13.69
CA LYS A 252 28.07 -2.43 13.35
C LYS A 252 27.22 -3.00 12.22
N LEU A 253 25.93 -2.68 12.27
CA LEU A 253 24.97 -3.04 11.24
C LEU A 253 24.56 -1.78 10.49
N ALA A 254 24.78 -1.78 9.19
CA ALA A 254 24.32 -0.73 8.29
C ALA A 254 24.26 -1.30 6.87
N ASP A 255 23.62 -0.60 5.95
CA ASP A 255 23.69 -0.89 4.52
C ASP A 255 24.90 -0.14 3.94
N PHE A 256 26.05 -0.80 3.83
CA PHE A 256 27.32 -0.15 3.48
C PHE A 256 27.52 -0.03 1.97
N ASN A 257 26.89 -0.91 1.18
CA ASN A 257 26.94 -0.86 -0.28
C ASN A 257 25.72 -0.14 -0.91
N GLY A 258 24.73 0.23 -0.10
CA GLY A 258 23.54 0.94 -0.52
C GLY A 258 22.55 0.08 -1.31
N ASP A 259 22.55 -1.25 -1.17
CA ASP A 259 21.66 -2.14 -1.93
C ASP A 259 20.30 -2.38 -1.26
N GLY A 260 20.11 -1.86 -0.04
CA GLY A 260 18.89 -1.94 0.75
C GLY A 260 18.86 -3.13 1.69
N LEU A 261 19.98 -3.87 1.80
CA LEU A 261 20.16 -4.97 2.74
C LEU A 261 21.10 -4.53 3.86
N THR A 262 20.86 -5.05 5.07
CA THR A 262 21.76 -4.81 6.20
C THR A 262 23.01 -5.65 6.07
N ASP A 263 24.16 -4.99 5.98
CA ASP A 263 25.50 -5.55 6.01
C ASP A 263 26.08 -5.57 7.43
N ILE A 264 27.18 -6.28 7.62
CA ILE A 264 27.92 -6.34 8.88
C ILE A 264 29.30 -5.70 8.68
N LEU A 265 29.66 -4.77 9.55
CA LEU A 265 31.02 -4.25 9.70
C LEU A 265 31.60 -4.81 11.00
N SER A 266 32.81 -5.36 10.99
CA SER A 266 33.56 -5.75 12.21
C SER A 266 34.94 -5.12 12.23
N PHE A 267 35.50 -4.94 13.43
CA PHE A 267 36.82 -4.38 13.66
C PHE A 267 37.76 -5.41 14.29
N GLU A 268 38.96 -5.54 13.74
CA GLU A 268 40.03 -6.38 14.28
C GLU A 268 41.35 -5.61 14.24
N GLY A 269 41.90 -5.29 15.41
CA GLY A 269 43.08 -4.42 15.52
C GLY A 269 42.83 -3.06 14.86
N ARG A 270 43.60 -2.75 13.81
CA ARG A 270 43.48 -1.53 13.00
C ARG A 270 42.70 -1.72 11.69
N ASN A 271 42.25 -2.94 11.41
CA ASN A 271 41.51 -3.26 10.20
C ASN A 271 40.00 -3.25 10.47
N PHE A 272 39.23 -3.10 9.40
CA PHE A 272 37.80 -3.33 9.41
C PHE A 272 37.40 -4.21 8.22
N TYR A 273 36.33 -4.97 8.41
CA TYR A 273 35.81 -5.92 7.42
C TYR A 273 34.32 -5.69 7.21
N VAL A 274 33.88 -5.71 5.95
CA VAL A 274 32.46 -5.58 5.60
C VAL A 274 31.98 -6.87 4.94
N TRP A 275 31.08 -7.58 5.62
CA TRP A 275 30.32 -8.69 5.05
C TRP A 275 29.07 -8.15 4.41
N LYS A 276 29.01 -8.25 3.09
CA LYS A 276 27.86 -7.78 2.31
C LYS A 276 26.77 -8.82 2.31
N ASN A 277 25.56 -8.38 2.62
CA ASN A 277 24.38 -9.20 2.52
C ASN A 277 23.97 -9.32 1.05
N SER A 278 23.89 -10.54 0.52
CA SER A 278 23.40 -10.78 -0.84
C SER A 278 22.06 -11.50 -0.89
N GLN A 279 21.30 -11.45 0.21
CA GLN A 279 19.98 -12.06 0.26
C GLN A 279 19.06 -11.47 -0.80
N ILE A 280 18.38 -12.35 -1.51
CA ILE A 280 17.39 -11.94 -2.49
C ILE A 280 16.11 -11.55 -1.73
N THR A 281 15.77 -10.26 -1.79
CA THR A 281 14.48 -9.80 -1.28
C THR A 281 13.34 -10.37 -2.11
N SER A 282 12.32 -10.91 -1.46
CA SER A 282 11.15 -11.42 -2.15
C SER A 282 10.35 -10.28 -2.81
N LYS A 283 10.48 -10.20 -4.14
CA LYS A 283 9.85 -9.20 -5.03
C LYS A 283 9.17 -9.90 -6.19
N LEU A 284 8.15 -9.26 -6.75
CA LEU A 284 7.52 -9.71 -8.00
C LEU A 284 8.55 -9.64 -9.13
N ARG A 285 8.87 -10.78 -9.74
CA ARG A 285 9.86 -10.90 -10.80
C ARG A 285 9.22 -10.79 -12.18
N SER A 286 8.10 -11.48 -12.38
CA SER A 286 7.42 -11.46 -13.67
C SER A 286 5.94 -11.77 -13.57
N ILE A 287 5.20 -11.27 -14.54
CA ILE A 287 3.78 -11.53 -14.76
C ILE A 287 3.66 -12.24 -16.10
N THR A 288 2.93 -13.34 -16.16
CA THR A 288 2.61 -14.05 -17.41
C THR A 288 1.10 -13.96 -17.62
N ASN A 289 0.65 -13.39 -18.73
CA ASN A 289 -0.78 -13.26 -19.01
C ASN A 289 -1.40 -14.57 -19.54
N GLY A 290 -2.71 -14.55 -19.82
CA GLY A 290 -3.44 -15.72 -20.33
C GLY A 290 -2.99 -16.22 -21.71
N PHE A 291 -2.18 -15.45 -22.44
CA PHE A 291 -1.60 -15.80 -23.75
C PHE A 291 -0.13 -16.24 -23.65
N ASN A 292 0.35 -16.55 -22.43
CA ASN A 292 1.75 -16.86 -22.12
C ASN A 292 2.76 -15.74 -22.45
N ILE A 293 2.31 -14.50 -22.67
CA ILE A 293 3.19 -13.35 -22.83
C ILE A 293 3.75 -12.97 -21.46
N LYS A 294 5.08 -12.91 -21.34
CA LYS A 294 5.76 -12.60 -20.10
C LYS A 294 6.14 -11.12 -20.04
N THR A 295 5.90 -10.53 -18.89
CA THR A 295 6.38 -9.21 -18.48
C THR A 295 7.33 -9.38 -17.30
N THR A 296 8.58 -9.00 -17.45
CA THR A 296 9.63 -9.04 -16.42
C THR A 296 9.80 -7.66 -15.81
N ILE A 297 9.94 -7.60 -14.48
CA ILE A 297 10.09 -6.37 -13.72
C ILE A 297 11.47 -6.37 -13.05
N ASN A 298 12.27 -5.36 -13.35
CA ASN A 298 13.61 -5.20 -12.80
C ASN A 298 13.61 -4.07 -11.77
N TYR A 299 14.49 -4.20 -10.76
CA TYR A 299 14.59 -3.23 -9.66
C TYR A 299 16.02 -2.77 -9.48
N LYS A 300 16.19 -1.52 -9.04
CA LYS A 300 17.44 -0.94 -8.58
C LYS A 300 17.19 -0.05 -7.35
N PRO A 301 18.15 0.12 -6.43
CA PRO A 301 18.00 1.04 -5.31
C PRO A 301 18.12 2.51 -5.78
N LEU A 302 17.52 3.47 -5.05
CA LEU A 302 17.70 4.91 -5.36
C LEU A 302 19.14 5.41 -5.14
N THR A 303 20.01 4.62 -4.51
CA THR A 303 21.46 4.86 -4.45
C THR A 303 22.14 4.66 -5.81
N ASP A 304 21.52 3.93 -6.76
CA ASP A 304 22.04 3.75 -8.12
C ASP A 304 21.72 5.01 -8.97
N PRO A 305 22.75 5.73 -9.46
CA PRO A 305 22.56 6.99 -10.19
C PRO A 305 21.92 6.79 -11.57
N SER A 306 21.88 5.57 -12.11
CA SER A 306 21.20 5.29 -13.38
C SER A 306 19.68 5.41 -13.27
N VAL A 307 19.12 5.27 -12.05
CA VAL A 307 17.67 5.31 -11.82
C VAL A 307 17.21 6.47 -10.95
N TYR A 308 18.09 7.19 -10.27
CA TYR A 308 17.69 8.29 -9.39
C TYR A 308 18.61 9.51 -9.46
N THR A 309 18.01 10.70 -9.36
CA THR A 309 18.73 11.96 -9.20
C THR A 309 18.21 12.70 -7.96
N LYS A 310 19.07 12.85 -6.95
CA LYS A 310 18.73 13.53 -5.69
C LYS A 310 18.49 15.03 -5.94
N GLY A 311 17.46 15.58 -5.31
CA GLY A 311 17.23 17.02 -5.29
C GLY A 311 18.27 17.75 -4.44
N THR A 312 18.37 19.07 -4.62
CA THR A 312 19.28 19.96 -3.87
C THR A 312 18.57 21.18 -3.27
N ASN A 313 17.24 21.25 -3.38
CA ASN A 313 16.45 22.43 -3.08
C ASN A 313 15.39 22.19 -1.98
N SER A 314 15.64 21.23 -1.08
CA SER A 314 14.79 21.03 0.09
C SER A 314 14.97 22.14 1.13
N ASN A 315 13.86 22.72 1.57
CA ASN A 315 13.81 23.61 2.74
C ASN A 315 13.26 22.85 3.94
N TYR A 316 13.91 23.04 5.09
CA TYR A 316 13.46 22.47 6.36
C TYR A 316 11.98 22.80 6.63
N PRO A 317 11.16 21.84 7.09
CA PRO A 317 11.51 20.50 7.58
C PRO A 317 11.62 19.40 6.52
N ASN A 318 11.50 19.73 5.24
CA ASN A 318 11.71 18.76 4.18
C ASN A 318 13.21 18.62 3.91
N ILE A 319 13.67 17.39 3.70
CA ILE A 319 15.05 17.10 3.26
C ILE A 319 15.02 16.27 1.98
N ASP A 320 15.92 16.58 1.06
CA ASP A 320 16.17 15.74 -0.12
C ASP A 320 16.82 14.43 0.33
N THR A 321 16.23 13.30 -0.07
CA THR A 321 16.66 11.97 0.38
C THR A 321 17.20 11.13 -0.77
N GLN A 322 18.23 10.36 -0.48
CA GLN A 322 18.70 9.25 -1.31
C GLN A 322 18.92 8.08 -0.36
N ASN A 323 17.97 7.15 -0.35
CA ASN A 323 18.03 5.94 0.46
C ASN A 323 18.14 4.71 -0.43
N ALA A 324 18.45 3.56 0.13
CA ALA A 324 18.55 2.32 -0.64
C ALA A 324 17.19 1.68 -0.97
N ARG A 325 16.11 2.48 -1.04
CA ARG A 325 14.79 1.97 -1.42
C ARG A 325 14.84 1.44 -2.85
N GLN A 326 14.38 0.22 -2.99
CA GLN A 326 14.28 -0.45 -4.28
C GLN A 326 13.07 0.08 -5.07
N VAL A 327 13.33 0.51 -6.30
CA VAL A 327 12.33 1.03 -7.25
C VAL A 327 12.39 0.25 -8.56
N VAL A 328 11.31 0.29 -9.34
CA VAL A 328 11.27 -0.36 -10.66
C VAL A 328 12.23 0.36 -11.59
N SER A 329 13.25 -0.32 -12.10
CA SER A 329 14.21 0.27 -13.04
C SER A 329 13.79 0.08 -14.49
N SER A 330 13.17 -1.06 -14.79
CA SER A 330 12.60 -1.34 -16.11
C SER A 330 11.50 -2.39 -16.06
N VAL A 331 10.64 -2.36 -17.07
CA VAL A 331 9.64 -3.38 -17.38
C VAL A 331 9.88 -3.85 -18.80
N VAL A 332 10.03 -5.16 -18.98
CA VAL A 332 10.31 -5.80 -20.27
C VAL A 332 9.17 -6.75 -20.60
N THR A 333 8.48 -6.54 -21.70
CA THR A 333 7.33 -7.37 -22.13
C THR A 333 7.64 -8.02 -23.47
N ASP A 334 7.44 -9.34 -23.57
CA ASP A 334 7.55 -10.05 -24.83
C ASP A 334 6.44 -9.57 -25.79
N ASN A 335 6.76 -9.39 -27.08
CA ASN A 335 5.79 -8.91 -28.08
C ASN A 335 5.09 -10.03 -28.86
N ALA A 336 5.23 -11.28 -28.40
CA ALA A 336 4.67 -12.50 -29.01
C ALA A 336 5.15 -12.84 -30.44
N ILE A 337 6.10 -12.09 -31.02
CA ILE A 337 6.70 -12.36 -32.34
C ILE A 337 8.23 -12.51 -32.27
N GLY A 338 8.76 -12.87 -31.10
CA GLY A 338 10.19 -13.09 -30.86
C GLY A 338 10.99 -11.85 -30.45
N GLY A 339 10.35 -10.69 -30.28
CA GLY A 339 10.97 -9.46 -29.77
C GLY A 339 10.49 -9.07 -28.38
N GLN A 340 11.06 -7.98 -27.85
CA GLN A 340 10.72 -7.43 -26.53
C GLN A 340 10.51 -5.93 -26.60
N SER A 341 9.54 -5.44 -25.83
CA SER A 341 9.33 -4.01 -25.56
C SER A 341 9.86 -3.69 -24.16
N THR A 342 10.69 -2.65 -24.03
CA THR A 342 11.29 -2.26 -22.76
C THR A 342 10.92 -0.82 -22.41
N THR A 343 10.39 -0.62 -21.21
CA THR A 343 10.19 0.69 -20.60
C THR A 343 11.15 0.85 -19.44
N THR A 344 12.00 1.88 -19.47
CA THR A 344 12.93 2.22 -18.39
C THR A 344 12.42 3.41 -17.57
N TYR A 345 12.68 3.39 -16.27
CA TYR A 345 12.23 4.45 -15.35
C TYR A 345 13.42 5.17 -14.72
N LYS A 346 13.29 6.49 -14.59
CA LYS A 346 14.19 7.34 -13.82
C LYS A 346 13.37 8.23 -12.88
N TYR A 347 13.84 8.35 -11.64
CA TYR A 347 13.19 9.05 -10.55
C TYR A 347 14.04 10.25 -10.11
N GLY A 348 13.45 11.19 -9.39
CA GLY A 348 14.21 12.30 -8.82
C GLY A 348 13.47 13.05 -7.72
N ASN A 349 14.21 13.90 -7.00
CA ASN A 349 13.67 14.86 -6.04
C ASN A 349 12.80 14.24 -4.92
N ALA A 350 13.12 13.03 -4.47
CA ALA A 350 12.44 12.45 -3.32
C ALA A 350 12.75 13.30 -2.08
N LYS A 351 11.69 13.73 -1.39
CA LYS A 351 11.76 14.52 -0.16
C LYS A 351 11.08 13.77 0.98
N ILE A 352 11.61 13.91 2.18
CA ILE A 352 10.96 13.44 3.40
C ILE A 352 10.84 14.60 4.38
N ASN A 353 9.68 14.71 5.03
CA ASN A 353 9.48 15.65 6.12
C ASN A 353 9.97 14.98 7.42
N ILE A 354 10.96 15.57 8.07
CA ILE A 354 11.60 15.01 9.27
C ILE A 354 11.05 15.58 10.59
N LYS A 355 9.95 16.34 10.55
CA LYS A 355 9.33 16.93 11.72
C LYS A 355 8.00 16.30 12.08
#